data_AF-A0A0N4TX75-F1
#
_entry.id   AF-A0A0N4TX75-F1
#
_cell.length_a   1.000
_cell.length_b   1.000
_cell.length_c   1.000
_cell.angle_alpha   90.00
_cell.angle_beta   90.00
_cell.angle_gamma   90.00
#
_symmetry.space_group_name_H-M   'P 1'
#
loop_
_entity.id
_entity.type
_entity.pdbx_description
1 polymer ?
#
loop_
_entity_poly.entity_id
_entity_poly.type
_entity_poly.pdbx_seq_one_letter_code
_entity_poly.pdbx_strand_id
1 'polypeptide(L)'
;MKVECPQAFTWECDELNCCESYHFRVILLFIAIGLFLTALLVAAIWLTYEFRISYRRKRLQEMDQFRNEVEMRSFEEAKYLRRMSQNKFV
;
A
#
# COMPACT_ATOMS: atom_id res chain seq x y z
N MET A 1 37.82 10.39 -39.71
CA MET A 1 37.20 9.39 -38.81
C MET A 1 35.71 9.37 -39.12
N LYS A 2 35.19 8.28 -39.69
CA LYS A 2 33.74 8.09 -39.81
C LYS A 2 33.26 7.57 -38.46
N VAL A 3 32.49 8.38 -37.75
CA VAL A 3 31.83 7.96 -36.51
C VAL A 3 30.55 7.27 -36.94
N GLU A 4 30.57 5.95 -37.01
CA GLU A 4 29.39 5.15 -37.34
C GLU A 4 28.51 5.01 -36.09
N CYS A 5 27.20 5.17 -36.27
CA CYS A 5 26.24 4.99 -35.19
C CYS A 5 26.27 3.55 -34.65
N PRO A 6 26.08 3.35 -33.33
CA PRO A 6 26.09 2.02 -32.74
C PRO A 6 24.99 1.15 -33.39
N GLN A 7 25.40 0.03 -33.99
CA GLN A 7 24.63 -0.81 -34.90
C GLN A 7 23.44 -1.57 -34.26
N ALA A 8 23.05 -1.20 -33.05
CA ALA A 8 21.90 -1.79 -32.36
C ALA A 8 20.56 -1.18 -32.82
N PHE A 9 20.56 -0.07 -33.58
CA PHE A 9 19.34 0.67 -33.94
C PHE A 9 19.29 1.22 -35.39
N THR A 10 20.17 0.77 -36.29
CA THR A 10 20.42 1.43 -37.59
C THR A 10 19.59 0.89 -38.77
N TRP A 11 18.44 0.25 -38.55
CA TRP A 11 17.68 -0.36 -39.65
C TRP A 11 16.96 0.66 -40.56
N GLU A 12 16.78 1.93 -40.15
CA GLU A 12 16.03 2.95 -40.93
C GLU A 12 16.76 4.27 -41.24
N CYS A 13 17.99 4.52 -40.77
CA CYS A 13 18.62 5.84 -40.93
C CYS A 13 20.14 5.79 -41.13
N ASP A 14 20.60 6.31 -42.28
CA ASP A 14 22.02 6.45 -42.68
C ASP A 14 22.64 7.82 -42.30
N GLU A 15 21.81 8.80 -41.91
CA GLU A 15 22.27 10.16 -41.58
C GLU A 15 22.49 10.38 -40.07
N LEU A 16 23.61 11.00 -39.70
CA LEU A 16 24.03 11.27 -38.30
C LEU A 16 22.95 12.00 -37.48
N ASN A 17 22.27 12.97 -38.09
CA ASN A 17 21.25 13.78 -37.45
C ASN A 17 19.97 12.97 -37.12
N CYS A 18 19.65 11.95 -37.93
CA CYS A 18 18.52 11.06 -37.65
C CYS A 18 18.81 10.16 -36.44
N CYS A 19 20.05 9.67 -36.35
CA CYS A 19 20.52 8.81 -35.27
C CYS A 19 20.48 9.53 -33.90
N GLU A 20 20.93 10.78 -33.84
CA GLU A 20 20.88 11.58 -32.61
C GLU A 20 19.44 11.88 -32.16
N SER A 21 18.56 12.24 -33.11
CA SER A 21 17.14 12.50 -32.82
C SER A 21 16.41 11.25 -32.34
N TYR A 22 16.67 10.09 -32.95
CA TYR A 22 16.06 8.82 -32.57
C TYR A 22 16.53 8.34 -31.20
N HIS A 23 17.82 8.45 -30.92
CA HIS A 23 18.40 8.10 -29.62
C HIS A 23 17.79 8.94 -28.48
N PHE A 24 17.61 10.25 -28.70
CA PHE A 24 16.96 11.13 -27.72
C PHE A 24 15.50 10.74 -27.47
N ARG A 25 14.74 10.40 -28.52
CA ARG A 25 13.34 9.94 -28.39
C ARG A 25 13.25 8.64 -27.61
N VAL A 26 14.13 7.67 -27.88
CA VAL A 26 14.16 6.39 -27.17
C VAL A 26 14.52 6.57 -25.70
N ILE A 27 15.51 7.42 -25.40
CA ILE A 27 15.84 7.78 -24.00
C ILE A 27 14.65 8.41 -23.30
N LEU A 28 13.96 9.35 -23.94
CA LEU A 28 12.77 9.97 -23.36
C LEU A 28 11.65 8.95 -23.11
N LEU A 29 11.46 7.97 -24.01
CA LEU A 29 10.51 6.88 -23.79
C LEU A 29 10.90 6.02 -22.58
N PHE A 30 12.16 5.65 -22.44
CA PHE A 30 12.63 4.90 -21.26
C PHE A 30 12.47 5.69 -19.97
N ILE A 31 12.77 7.00 -19.97
CA ILE A 31 12.55 7.86 -18.81
C ILE A 31 11.06 7.93 -18.47
N ALA A 32 10.19 8.13 -19.46
CA ALA A 32 8.75 8.20 -19.24
C ALA A 32 8.19 6.87 -18.68
N ILE A 33 8.61 5.73 -19.24
CA ILE A 33 8.25 4.41 -18.73
C ILE A 33 8.78 4.21 -17.30
N GLY A 34 10.02 4.62 -17.03
CA GLY A 34 10.62 4.55 -15.69
C GLY A 34 9.85 5.38 -14.67
N LEU A 35 9.46 6.61 -15.02
CA LEU A 35 8.62 7.47 -14.19
C LEU A 35 7.23 6.86 -13.95
N PHE A 36 6.65 6.25 -14.97
CA PHE A 36 5.36 5.57 -14.84
C PHE A 36 5.44 4.36 -13.89
N LEU A 37 6.47 3.52 -14.03
CA LEU A 37 6.69 2.36 -13.17
C LEU A 37 6.96 2.77 -11.71
N THR A 38 7.77 3.81 -11.49
CA THR A 38 8.03 4.32 -10.14
C THR A 38 6.76 4.90 -9.51
N ALA A 39 5.93 5.63 -10.26
CA ALA A 39 4.63 6.09 -9.79
C ALA A 39 3.71 4.93 -9.39
N LEU A 40 3.66 3.87 -10.19
CA LEU A 40 2.89 2.66 -9.87
C LEU A 40 3.41 1.96 -8.60
N LEU A 41 4.73 1.87 -8.43
CA LEU A 41 5.32 1.29 -7.22
C LEU A 41 4.97 2.11 -5.98
N VAL A 42 5.07 3.43 -6.06
CA VAL A 42 4.69 4.33 -4.95
C VAL A 42 3.20 4.16 -4.62
N ALA A 43 2.33 4.12 -5.63
CA ALA A 43 0.90 3.90 -5.43
C ALA A 43 0.61 2.53 -4.79
N ALA A 44 1.30 1.47 -5.24
CA ALA A 44 1.16 0.14 -4.66
C ALA A 44 1.63 0.10 -3.20
N ILE A 45 2.79 0.69 -2.89
CA ILE A 45 3.31 0.79 -1.52
C ILE A 45 2.33 1.57 -0.65
N TRP A 46 1.84 2.70 -1.14
CA TRP A 46 0.86 3.52 -0.42
C TRP A 46 -0.42 2.73 -0.10
N LEU A 47 -0.98 2.04 -1.09
CA LEU A 47 -2.14 1.17 -0.91
C LEU A 47 -1.86 0.07 0.12
N THR A 48 -0.72 -0.62 0.02
CA THR A 48 -0.38 -1.66 1.01
C THR A 48 -0.27 -1.11 2.43
N TYR A 49 0.21 0.13 2.59
CA TYR A 49 0.31 0.79 3.88
C TYR A 49 -1.06 1.18 4.45
N GLU A 50 -1.92 1.80 3.62
CA GLU A 50 -3.32 2.12 3.96
C GLU A 50 -4.10 0.86 4.34
N PHE A 51 -4.02 -0.20 3.54
CA PHE A 51 -4.66 -1.48 3.84
C PHE A 51 -4.13 -2.08 5.16
N ARG A 52 -2.82 -2.01 5.43
CA ARG A 52 -2.25 -2.52 6.69
C ARG A 52 -2.74 -1.74 7.91
N ILE A 53 -2.75 -0.41 7.85
CA ILE A 53 -3.20 0.43 8.96
C ILE A 53 -4.70 0.24 9.18
N SER A 54 -5.49 0.29 8.11
CA SER A 54 -6.94 0.10 8.17
C SER A 54 -7.30 -1.28 8.73
N TYR A 55 -6.60 -2.35 8.31
CA TYR A 55 -6.79 -3.68 8.86
C TYR A 55 -6.42 -3.78 10.34
N ARG A 56 -5.26 -3.22 10.74
CA ARG A 56 -4.88 -3.18 12.17
C ARG A 56 -5.91 -2.42 13.00
N ARG A 57 -6.39 -1.28 12.50
CA ARG A 57 -7.35 -0.43 13.20
C ARG A 57 -8.71 -1.12 13.38
N LYS A 58 -9.21 -1.80 12.33
CA LYS A 58 -10.44 -2.60 12.42
C LYS A 58 -10.31 -3.74 13.44
N ARG A 59 -9.18 -4.46 13.41
CA ARG A 59 -8.92 -5.54 14.36
C ARG A 59 -8.80 -5.05 15.81
N LEU A 60 -8.18 -3.89 16.02
CA LEU A 60 -8.10 -3.25 17.34
C LEU A 60 -9.49 -2.84 17.84
N GLN A 61 -10.33 -2.24 16.98
CA GLN A 61 -11.71 -1.88 17.34
C GLN A 61 -12.56 -3.10 17.69
N GLU A 62 -12.47 -4.19 16.91
CA GLU A 62 -13.17 -5.45 17.23
C GLU A 62 -12.72 -6.04 18.56
N MET A 63 -11.41 -6.01 18.86
CA MET A 63 -10.88 -6.50 20.14
C MET A 63 -11.30 -5.64 21.33
N ASP A 64 -11.31 -4.32 21.19
CA ASP A 64 -11.79 -3.42 22.23
C ASP A 64 -13.30 -3.56 22.47
N GLN A 65 -14.08 -3.76 21.40
CA GLN A 65 -15.52 -4.00 21.52
C GLN A 65 -15.80 -5.34 22.23
N PHE A 66 -15.07 -6.40 21.86
CA PHE A 66 -15.17 -7.68 22.54
C PHE A 66 -14.76 -7.60 24.02
N ARG A 67 -13.69 -6.87 24.33
CA ARG A 67 -13.26 -6.65 25.71
C ARG A 67 -14.31 -5.90 26.52
N ASN A 68 -14.91 -4.84 25.96
CA ASN A 68 -15.99 -4.10 26.60
C ASN A 68 -17.21 -4.97 26.86
N GLU A 69 -17.63 -5.82 25.91
CA GLU A 69 -18.77 -6.73 26.12
C GLU A 69 -18.51 -7.74 27.24
N VAL A 70 -17.30 -8.30 27.32
CA VAL A 70 -16.92 -9.22 28.41
C VAL A 70 -16.91 -8.49 29.76
N GLU A 71 -16.37 -7.28 29.79
CA GLU A 71 -16.32 -6.45 31.01
C GLU A 71 -17.75 -6.07 31.46
N MET A 72 -18.64 -5.73 30.52
CA MET A 72 -20.05 -5.44 30.82
C MET A 72 -20.78 -6.65 31.41
N ARG A 73 -20.61 -7.84 30.83
CA ARG A 73 -21.23 -9.08 31.33
C ARG A 73 -20.71 -9.44 32.73
N SER A 74 -19.41 -9.38 32.95
CA SER A 74 -18.82 -9.67 34.26
C SER A 74 -19.30 -8.69 35.34
N PHE A 75 -19.52 -7.42 34.99
CA PHE A 75 -20.10 -6.43 35.89
C PHE A 75 -21.56 -6.74 36.24
N GLU A 76 -22.37 -7.15 35.26
CA GLU A 76 -23.76 -7.57 35.48
C GLU A 76 -23.86 -8.82 36.35
N GLU A 77 -23.02 -9.82 36.12
CA GLU A 77 -22.95 -11.03 36.95
C GLU A 77 -22.57 -10.72 38.39
N ALA A 78 -21.55 -9.89 38.62
CA ALA A 78 -21.15 -9.46 39.96
C ALA A 78 -22.26 -8.69 40.68
N LYS A 79 -22.98 -7.83 39.95
CA LYS A 79 -24.14 -7.10 40.48
C LYS A 79 -25.30 -8.04 40.83
N TYR A 80 -25.54 -9.05 40.00
CA TYR A 80 -26.57 -10.06 40.24
C TYR A 80 -26.26 -10.90 41.49
N LEU A 81 -25.01 -11.37 41.61
CA LEU A 81 -24.53 -12.13 42.76
C LEU A 81 -24.64 -11.32 44.07
N ARG A 82 -24.33 -10.02 44.05
CA ARG A 82 -24.52 -9.13 45.22
C ARG A 82 -25.99 -9.00 45.63
N ARG A 83 -26.91 -8.87 44.68
CA ARG A 83 -28.35 -8.80 45.01
C ARG A 83 -28.84 -10.13 45.57
N MET A 84 -28.37 -11.25 45.01
CA MET A 84 -28.74 -12.58 45.47
C MET A 84 -28.17 -12.87 46.87
N SER A 85 -26.96 -12.41 47.18
CA SER A 85 -26.41 -12.53 48.54
C SER A 85 -27.21 -11.71 49.54
N GLN A 86 -27.55 -10.44 49.23
CA GLN A 86 -28.37 -9.60 50.11
C GLN A 86 -29.76 -10.20 50.38
N ASN A 87 -30.42 -10.77 49.38
CA ASN A 87 -31.73 -11.42 49.55
C ASN A 87 -31.67 -12.74 50.34
N LYS A 88 -30.49 -13.37 50.47
CA LYS A 88 -30.31 -14.58 51.30
C LYS A 88 -30.06 -14.27 52.78
N PHE A 89 -29.74 -13.02 53.12
CA PHE A 89 -29.51 -12.57 54.50
C PHE A 89 -30.73 -11.88 55.14
N VAL A 90 -31.90 -11.91 54.46
CA VAL A 90 -33.22 -11.52 54.98
C VAL A 90 -34.04 -12.79 55.17
#